data_AF-A0A747A5I2-F1
#
_entry.id   AF-A0A747A5I2-F1
#
_cell.length_a   1.000
_cell.length_b   1.000
_cell.length_c   1.000
_cell.angle_alpha   90.00
_cell.angle_beta   90.00
_cell.angle_gamma   90.00
#
_symmetry.space_group_name_H-M   'P 1'
#
loop_
_entity.id
_entity.type
_entity.pdbx_description
1 polymer ?
#
loop_
_entity_poly.entity_id
_entity_poly.type
_entity_poly.pdbx_seq_one_letter_code
_entity_poly.pdbx_strand_id
1 'polypeptide(L)' 'MQSPLRKLRKSHGYTLQHVAKGVQVDPATLSRVERCEQAPSTELAERLAQFYAGEISEMQILYPNRYQL' A
#
# COMPACT_ATOMS: atom_id res chain seq x y z
N MET A 1 -4.25 -13.20 3.97
CA MET A 1 -3.79 -12.71 2.64
C MET A 1 -2.79 -11.58 2.82
N GLN A 2 -1.74 -11.52 2.00
CA GLN A 2 -0.77 -10.42 2.00
C GLN A 2 -0.82 -9.73 0.64
N SER A 3 -1.27 -8.48 0.58
CA SER A 3 -1.22 -7.69 -0.66
C SER A 3 0.24 -7.44 -1.08
N PRO A 4 0.51 -7.17 -2.37
CA PRO A 4 1.83 -6.75 -2.83
C PRO A 4 2.38 -5.56 -2.02
N LEU A 5 1.51 -4.59 -1.71
CA LEU A 5 1.85 -3.43 -0.88
C LEU A 5 2.33 -3.84 0.52
N ARG A 6 1.64 -4.78 1.17
CA ARG A 6 2.04 -5.27 2.50
C ARG A 6 3.38 -6.00 2.47
N LYS A 7 3.62 -6.79 1.42
CA LYS A 7 4.90 -7.51 1.23
C LYS A 7 6.05 -6.50 1.06
N LEU A 8 5.85 -5.49 0.20
CA LEU A 8 6.85 -4.46 -0.04
C LEU A 8 7.15 -3.63 1.22
N ARG A 9 6.12 -3.19 1.94
CA ARG A 9 6.34 -2.45 3.20
C ARG A 9 7.20 -3.25 4.18
N LYS A 10 6.94 -4.55 4.31
CA LYS A 10 7.71 -5.43 5.21
C LYS A 10 9.13 -5.67 4.72
N SER A 11 9.37 -5.80 3.42
CA SER A 11 10.74 -5.99 2.89
C SER A 11 11.63 -4.77 3.14
N HIS A 12 11.04 -3.57 3.13
CA HIS A 12 11.71 -2.32 3.51
C HIS A 12 11.85 -2.13 5.04
N GLY A 13 11.30 -3.04 5.87
CA GLY A 13 11.31 -2.91 7.33
C GLY A 13 10.43 -1.77 7.87
N TYR A 14 9.56 -1.21 7.05
CA TYR A 14 8.75 -0.05 7.43
C TYR A 14 7.56 -0.42 8.32
N THR A 15 7.31 0.42 9.32
CA THR A 15 6.08 0.33 10.13
C THR A 15 4.90 0.91 9.36
N LEU A 16 3.68 0.53 9.74
CA LEU A 16 2.46 1.16 9.19
C LEU A 16 2.49 2.68 9.41
N GLN A 17 2.93 3.13 10.59
CA GLN A 17 2.98 4.54 10.96
C GLN A 17 3.95 5.34 10.08
N HIS A 18 5.11 4.75 9.72
CA HIS A 18 6.08 5.39 8.84
C HIS A 18 5.48 5.67 7.45
N VAL A 19 4.91 4.63 6.82
CA VAL A 19 4.33 4.76 5.47
C VAL A 19 3.10 5.65 5.50
N ALA A 20 2.20 5.44 6.46
CA ALA A 20 0.97 6.22 6.58
C ALA A 20 1.24 7.71 6.77
N LYS A 21 2.28 8.07 7.54
CA LYS A 21 2.76 9.45 7.63
C LYS A 21 3.31 9.96 6.29
N GLY A 22 4.11 9.14 5.59
CA GLY A 22 4.69 9.47 4.29
C GLY A 22 3.65 9.75 3.20
N VAL A 23 2.52 9.04 3.23
CA VAL A 23 1.42 9.24 2.27
C VAL A 23 0.21 9.96 2.87
N GLN A 24 0.36 10.57 4.05
CA GLN A 24 -0.65 11.40 4.72
C GLN A 24 -2.03 10.71 4.84
N VAL A 25 -2.06 9.54 5.47
CA VAL A 25 -3.29 8.81 5.84
C VAL A 25 -3.16 8.23 7.24
N ASP A 26 -4.29 7.78 7.82
CA ASP A 26 -4.25 7.05 9.08
C ASP A 26 -3.63 5.66 8.94
N PRO A 27 -2.81 5.19 9.89
CA PRO A 27 -2.28 3.83 9.90
C PRO A 27 -3.36 2.74 9.83
N ALA A 28 -4.55 3.00 10.40
CA ALA A 28 -5.71 2.12 10.32
C ALA A 28 -6.27 2.01 8.89
N THR A 29 -6.26 3.10 8.12
CA THR A 29 -6.66 3.11 6.71
C THR A 29 -5.66 2.33 5.88
N LEU A 30 -4.35 2.58 6.05
CA LEU A 30 -3.31 1.80 5.38
C LEU A 30 -3.42 0.31 5.71
N SER A 31 -3.69 -0.05 6.98
CA SER A 31 -3.89 -1.44 7.41
C SER A 31 -5.07 -2.13 6.71
N ARG A 32 -6.20 -1.43 6.54
CA ARG A 32 -7.37 -1.97 5.80
C ARG A 32 -7.05 -2.16 4.31
N VAL A 33 -6.33 -1.20 3.70
CA VAL A 33 -5.85 -1.30 2.32
C VAL A 33 -4.91 -2.51 2.14
N GLU A 34 -3.93 -2.67 3.03
CA GLU A 34 -2.99 -3.80 3.00
C GLU A 34 -3.65 -5.18 3.19
N ARG A 35 -4.81 -5.21 3.84
CA ARG A 35 -5.63 -6.42 4.04
C ARG A 35 -6.71 -6.61 2.98
N CYS A 36 -6.80 -5.71 1.99
CA CYS A 36 -7.84 -5.71 0.97
C CYS A 36 -9.27 -5.57 1.53
N GLU A 37 -9.40 -5.03 2.75
CA GLU A 37 -10.69 -4.73 3.39
C GLU A 37 -11.27 -3.39 2.91
N GLN A 38 -10.41 -2.54 2.35
CA GLN A 38 -10.78 -1.26 1.78
C GLN A 38 -9.97 -1.02 0.51
N ALA A 39 -10.64 -0.64 -0.57
CA ALA A 39 -9.98 -0.13 -1.76
C ALA A 39 -9.47 1.31 -1.50
N PRO A 40 -8.21 1.63 -1.82
CA PRO A 40 -7.71 3.00 -1.76
C PRO A 40 -8.32 3.85 -2.88
N SER A 41 -8.33 5.17 -2.73
CA SER A 41 -8.58 6.08 -3.85
C SER A 41 -7.41 6.03 -4.84
N THR A 42 -7.65 6.49 -6.07
CA THR A 42 -6.59 6.63 -7.10
C THR A 42 -5.46 7.54 -6.61
N GLU A 43 -5.79 8.65 -5.95
CA GLU A 43 -4.81 9.57 -5.36
C GLU A 43 -3.97 8.93 -4.25
N LEU A 44 -4.56 8.07 -3.41
CA LEU A 44 -3.78 7.33 -2.41
C LEU A 44 -2.88 6.28 -3.08
N ALA A 45 -3.37 5.62 -4.14
CA ALA A 45 -2.56 4.68 -4.90
C ALA A 45 -1.34 5.36 -5.55
N GLU A 46 -1.54 6.53 -6.16
CA GLU A 46 -0.45 7.34 -6.72
C GLU A 46 0.58 7.73 -5.65
N ARG A 47 0.13 8.28 -4.51
CA ARG A 47 1.04 8.66 -3.41
C ARG A 47 1.84 7.46 -2.88
N LEU A 48 1.21 6.28 -2.80
CA LEU A 48 1.90 5.05 -2.39
C LEU A 48 2.93 4.59 -3.44
N ALA A 49 2.59 4.63 -4.73
CA ALA A 49 3.52 4.31 -5.81
C ALA A 49 4.73 5.26 -5.81
N GLN A 50 4.48 6.56 -5.61
CA GLN A 50 5.53 7.59 -5.49
C GLN A 50 6.38 7.40 -4.22
N PHE A 51 5.78 7.09 -3.08
CA PHE A 51 6.50 6.83 -1.83
C PHE A 51 7.52 5.69 -1.97
N TYR A 52 7.18 4.66 -2.76
CA TYR A 52 8.05 3.54 -3.07
C TYR A 52 8.83 3.72 -4.39
N ALA A 53 8.95 4.94 -4.90
CA ALA A 53 9.70 5.27 -6.11
C ALA A 53 9.40 4.36 -7.32
N GLY A 54 8.14 3.89 -7.45
CA GLY A 54 7.70 3.02 -8.53
C GLY A 54 8.01 1.52 -8.36
N GLU A 55 8.58 1.08 -7.23
CA GLU A 55 8.76 -0.36 -6.93
C GLU A 55 7.42 -1.13 -6.88
N ILE A 56 6.32 -0.41 -6.67
CA ILE A 56 4.95 -0.89 -6.81
C ILE A 56 4.14 0.11 -7.67
N SER A 57 3.37 -0.43 -8.60
CA SER A 57 2.48 0.35 -9.48
C SER A 57 1.11 0.61 -8.85
N GLU A 58 0.39 1.64 -9.31
CA GLU A 58 -0.99 1.86 -8.88
C GLU A 58 -1.88 0.66 -9.21
N MET A 59 -1.61 -0.05 -10.31
CA MET A 59 -2.36 -1.26 -10.68
C MET A 59 -2.24 -2.38 -9.63
N GLN A 60 -1.06 -2.57 -9.04
CA GLN A 60 -0.86 -3.54 -7.96
C GLN A 60 -1.51 -3.09 -6.65
N ILE A 61 -1.65 -1.78 -6.42
CA ILE A 61 -2.28 -1.21 -5.23
C ILE A 61 -3.81 -1.23 -5.34
N LEU A 62 -4.36 -0.87 -6.50
CA LEU A 62 -5.80 -0.81 -6.79
C LEU A 62 -6.41 -2.20 -7.01
N TYR A 63 -5.64 -3.11 -7.63
CA TYR A 63 -6.10 -4.47 -7.97
C TYR A 63 -5.21 -5.55 -7.35
N PRO A 64 -5.04 -5.58 -6.01
CA PRO A 64 -4.09 -6.47 -5.35
C PRO A 64 -4.39 -7.95 -5.59
N ASN A 65 -5.66 -8.32 -5.80
CA ASN A 65 -6.09 -9.70 -6.09
C ASN A 65 -5.46 -10.27 -7.39
N ARG A 66 -5.07 -9.42 -8.35
CA ARG A 66 -4.39 -9.86 -9.59
C ARG A 66 -2.93 -10.27 -9.36
N TYR A 67 -2.37 -9.94 -8.20
CA TYR A 67 -0.95 -10.06 -7.87
C TYR A 67 -0.71 -10.74 -6.51
N GLN A 68 -1.76 -11.34 -5.95
CA GLN A 68 -1.65 -12.17 -4.75
C GLN A 68 -0.97 -13.49 -5.14
N LEU A 69 0.31 -13.61 -4.79
CA LEU A 69 1.03 -14.89 -4.68
C LEU A 69 0.83 -15.47 -3.28
#